data_AF-A0A1R1BVC2-F1
#
_entry.id   AF-A0A1R1BVC2-F1
#
_cell.length_a   1.000
_cell.length_b   1.000
_cell.length_c   1.000
_cell.angle_alpha   90.00
_cell.angle_beta   90.00
_cell.angle_gamma   90.00
#
_symmetry.space_group_name_H-M   'P 1'
#
loop_
_entity.id
_entity.type
_entity.pdbx_description
1 polymer ?
#
loop_
_entity_poly.entity_id
_entity_poly.type
_entity_poly.pdbx_seq_one_letter_code
_entity_poly.pdbx_strand_id
1 'polypeptide(L)'
;MTNAMNINNHFIELTSEEMMFVEGGSVGKALAGAAGAILIGAAPVVGILAGIGGSVATPVAGVAAGIGAASAMVSSGSYLLDYATKK
;
A
#
# COMPACT_ATOMS: atom_id res chain seq x y z
N MET A 1 12.36 -27.57 -3.16
CA MET A 1 12.55 -27.70 -4.62
C MET A 1 11.91 -28.99 -5.09
N THR A 2 10.62 -29.03 -5.45
CA THR A 2 10.12 -30.09 -6.34
C THR A 2 8.81 -29.67 -7.00
N ASN A 3 8.75 -29.88 -8.31
CA ASN A 3 7.56 -29.92 -9.19
C ASN A 3 7.05 -28.61 -9.80
N ALA A 4 7.80 -28.10 -10.79
CA ALA A 4 7.23 -27.59 -12.05
C ALA A 4 8.37 -27.45 -13.08
N MET A 5 8.74 -28.53 -13.76
CA MET A 5 9.65 -28.44 -14.91
C MET A 5 9.22 -29.48 -15.95
N ASN A 6 8.29 -29.10 -16.81
CA ASN A 6 7.88 -29.90 -17.97
C ASN A 6 8.42 -29.22 -19.23
N ILE A 7 9.41 -29.85 -19.87
CA ILE A 7 10.15 -29.27 -21.00
C ILE A 7 9.44 -29.70 -22.29
N ASN A 8 8.80 -28.76 -22.99
CA ASN A 8 8.24 -28.97 -24.31
C ASN A 8 8.87 -27.99 -25.32
N ASN A 9 9.80 -28.51 -26.14
CA ASN A 9 10.37 -27.83 -27.31
C ASN A 9 10.82 -26.36 -27.11
N HIS A 10 11.95 -26.15 -26.43
CA HIS A 10 12.64 -24.86 -26.27
C HIS A 10 11.89 -23.76 -25.50
N PHE A 11 10.67 -24.01 -25.01
CA PHE A 11 9.95 -23.12 -24.11
C PHE A 11 9.88 -23.71 -22.71
N ILE A 12 10.17 -22.88 -21.71
CA ILE A 12 9.93 -23.20 -20.30
C ILE A 12 8.54 -22.66 -19.99
N GLU A 13 7.57 -23.55 -19.74
CA GLU A 13 6.27 -23.16 -19.24
C GLU A 13 6.43 -22.72 -17.78
N LEU A 14 6.39 -21.40 -17.57
CA LEU A 14 6.40 -20.80 -16.24
C LEU A 14 4.98 -20.87 -15.67
N THR A 15 4.87 -21.27 -14.40
CA THR A 15 3.62 -21.11 -13.66
C THR A 15 3.29 -19.61 -13.53
N SER A 16 2.02 -19.26 -13.28
CA SER A 16 1.62 -17.85 -13.13
C SER A 16 2.45 -17.09 -12.08
N GLU A 17 2.89 -17.78 -11.02
CA GLU A 17 3.78 -17.20 -10.00
C GLU A 17 5.20 -16.94 -10.54
N GLU A 18 5.77 -17.85 -11.32
CA GLU A 18 7.08 -17.65 -11.93
C GLU A 18 7.05 -16.62 -13.06
N MET A 19 5.92 -16.51 -13.77
CA MET A 19 5.70 -15.46 -14.77
C MET A 19 5.68 -14.07 -14.12
N MET A 20 5.11 -13.93 -12.92
CA MET A 20 5.17 -12.69 -12.13
C MET A 20 6.58 -12.33 -11.68
N PHE A 21 7.44 -13.32 -11.40
CA PHE A 21 8.87 -13.10 -11.15
C PHE A 21 9.63 -12.59 -12.39
N VAL A 22 9.32 -13.12 -13.58
CA VAL A 22 9.93 -12.69 -14.86
C VAL A 22 9.44 -11.31 -15.30
N GLU A 23 8.17 -10.98 -15.04
CA GLU A 23 7.59 -9.66 -15.33
C GLU A 23 8.01 -8.58 -14.29
N GLY A 24 8.71 -8.98 -13.22
CA GLY A 24 9.24 -8.08 -12.19
C GLY A 24 8.22 -7.64 -11.13
N GLY A 25 7.03 -8.24 -11.09
CA GLY A 25 5.95 -7.88 -10.18
C GLY A 25 5.80 -8.90 -9.05
N SER A 26 6.01 -8.50 -7.79
CA SER A 26 5.61 -9.31 -6.63
C SER A 26 4.19 -8.95 -6.21
N VAL A 27 3.30 -9.93 -6.00
CA VAL A 27 1.95 -9.72 -5.44
C VAL A 27 2.00 -8.90 -4.14
N GLY A 28 3.02 -9.13 -3.32
CA GLY A 28 3.25 -8.38 -2.08
C GLY A 28 3.58 -6.90 -2.32
N LYS A 29 4.38 -6.60 -3.36
CA LYS A 29 4.66 -5.21 -3.77
C LYS A 29 3.41 -4.55 -4.35
N ALA A 30 2.63 -5.26 -5.16
CA ALA A 30 1.37 -4.75 -5.71
C ALA A 30 0.35 -4.43 -4.60
N LEU A 31 0.20 -5.33 -3.62
CA LEU A 31 -0.68 -5.11 -2.46
C LEU A 31 -0.21 -3.95 -1.59
N ALA A 32 1.10 -3.85 -1.32
CA ALA A 32 1.67 -2.72 -0.59
C ALA A 32 1.45 -1.38 -1.32
N GLY A 33 1.58 -1.37 -2.65
CA GLY A 33 1.31 -0.20 -3.48
C GLY A 33 -0.16 0.22 -3.42
N ALA A 34 -1.09 -0.74 -3.55
CA ALA A 34 -2.52 -0.47 -3.44
C ALA A 34 -2.90 0.03 -2.05
N ALA A 35 -2.39 -0.61 -0.99
CA ALA A 35 -2.61 -0.18 0.39
C ALA A 35 -2.06 1.23 0.66
N GLY A 36 -0.87 1.53 0.13
CA GLY A 36 -0.25 2.85 0.23
C GLY A 36 -1.07 3.94 -0.45
N ALA A 37 -1.57 3.67 -1.67
CA ALA A 37 -2.42 4.59 -2.41
C ALA A 37 -3.76 4.85 -1.70
N ILE A 38 -4.38 3.80 -1.14
CA ILE A 38 -5.62 3.92 -0.37
C ILE A 38 -5.39 4.76 0.91
N LEU A 39 -4.30 4.52 1.64
CA LEU A 39 -3.95 5.27 2.85
C LEU A 39 -3.78 6.76 2.57
N ILE A 40 -3.06 7.10 1.50
CA ILE A 40 -2.87 8.51 1.09
C ILE A 40 -4.20 9.12 0.63
N GLY A 41 -4.99 8.38 -0.18
CA GLY A 41 -6.26 8.86 -0.71
C GLY A 41 -7.34 9.08 0.36
N ALA A 42 -7.34 8.27 1.42
CA ALA A 42 -8.31 8.37 2.51
C ALA A 42 -7.88 9.36 3.62
N ALA A 43 -6.60 9.76 3.65
CA ALA A 43 -6.07 10.65 4.70
C ALA A 43 -6.85 11.97 4.89
N PRO A 44 -7.33 12.67 3.84
CA PRO A 44 -8.13 13.88 4.01
C PRO A 44 -9.44 13.61 4.74
N VAL A 45 -10.12 12.51 4.42
CA VAL A 45 -11.40 12.12 5.04
C VAL A 45 -11.20 11.80 6.52
N VAL A 46 -10.15 11.05 6.84
CA VAL A 46 -9.83 10.69 8.24
C VAL A 46 -9.41 11.92 9.04
N GLY A 47 -8.63 12.82 8.45
CA GLY A 47 -8.23 14.07 9.10
C GLY A 47 -9.41 14.98 9.42
N ILE A 48 -10.37 15.09 8.50
CA ILE A 48 -11.60 15.87 8.70
C ILE A 48 -12.47 15.22 9.78
N LEU A 49 -12.68 13.90 9.74
CA LEU A 49 -13.51 13.20 10.72
C LEU A 49 -12.92 13.25 12.13
N ALA A 50 -11.61 13.00 12.26
CA ALA A 50 -10.92 13.12 13.54
C ALA A 50 -10.85 14.59 14.02
N GLY A 51 -10.67 15.52 13.08
CA GLY A 51 -10.69 16.97 13.33
C GLY A 51 -12.01 17.46 13.89
N ILE A 52 -13.11 17.19 13.18
CA ILE A 52 -14.47 17.57 13.59
C ILE A 52 -14.88 16.79 14.85
N GLY A 53 -14.61 15.49 14.90
CA GLY A 53 -14.96 14.63 16.03
C GLY A 53 -14.23 14.99 17.33
N GLY A 54 -13.00 15.49 17.27
CA GLY A 54 -12.29 16.01 18.46
C GLY A 54 -12.68 17.45 18.83
N SER A 55 -13.22 18.21 17.88
CA SER A 55 -13.54 19.63 18.06
C SER A 55 -14.81 19.89 18.87
N VAL A 56 -15.65 18.87 19.10
CA VAL A 56 -16.89 18.99 19.89
C VAL A 56 -16.64 19.37 21.36
N ALA A 57 -15.46 19.05 21.90
CA ALA A 57 -15.09 19.40 23.28
C ALA A 57 -13.92 20.39 23.34
N THR A 58 -12.93 20.27 22.45
CA THR A 58 -11.72 21.11 22.45
C THR A 58 -11.26 21.40 21.01
N PRO A 59 -11.68 22.52 20.40
CA PRO A 59 -11.47 22.79 18.98
C PRO A 59 -10.01 22.70 18.53
N VAL A 60 -9.08 23.24 19.33
CA VAL A 60 -7.64 23.23 19.01
C VAL A 60 -7.06 21.81 19.06
N ALA A 61 -7.42 21.02 20.07
CA ALA A 61 -6.94 19.64 20.19
C ALA A 61 -7.58 18.73 19.15
N GLY A 62 -8.84 18.98 18.78
CA GLY A 62 -9.53 18.30 17.69
C GLY A 62 -8.82 18.52 16.36
N VAL A 63 -8.58 19.77 15.97
CA VAL A 63 -7.84 20.11 14.74
C VAL A 63 -6.44 19.49 14.74
N ALA A 64 -5.72 19.55 15.87
CA ALA A 64 -4.39 18.94 16.00
C ALA A 64 -4.43 17.41 15.83
N ALA A 65 -5.43 16.73 16.41
CA ALA A 65 -5.64 15.29 16.25
C ALA A 65 -5.99 14.93 14.80
N GLY A 66 -6.80 15.74 14.12
CA GLY A 66 -7.12 15.58 12.72
C GLY A 66 -5.90 15.67 11.80
N ILE A 67 -5.06 16.70 12.00
CA ILE A 67 -3.81 16.87 11.25
C ILE A 67 -2.84 15.72 11.56
N GLY A 68 -2.73 15.31 12.82
CA GLY A 68 -1.88 14.19 13.24
C GLY A 68 -2.30 12.85 12.61
N ALA A 69 -3.59 12.55 12.61
CA ALA A 69 -4.11 11.33 11.99
C ALA A 69 -3.89 11.30 10.47
N ALA A 70 -4.20 12.40 9.77
CA ALA A 70 -4.00 12.49 8.33
C ALA A 70 -2.52 12.39 7.94
N SER A 71 -1.63 13.09 8.65
CA SER A 71 -0.19 13.07 8.37
C SER A 71 0.43 11.70 8.63
N ALA A 72 -0.01 10.98 9.66
CA ALA A 72 0.44 9.60 9.91
C ALA A 72 0.02 8.64 8.80
N MET A 73 -1.19 8.80 8.25
CA MET A 73 -1.67 7.99 7.11
C MET A 73 -0.89 8.28 5.83
N VAL A 74 -0.63 9.54 5.52
CA VAL A 74 0.18 9.92 4.35
C VAL A 74 1.60 9.38 4.49
N SER A 75 2.22 9.54 5.66
CA SER A 75 3.55 9.00 5.96
C SER A 75 3.58 7.48 5.77
N SER A 76 2.68 6.74 6.41
CA SER A 76 2.63 5.28 6.33
C SER A 76 2.34 4.79 4.91
N GLY A 77 1.43 5.45 4.20
CA GLY A 77 1.12 5.13 2.81
C GLY A 77 2.30 5.39 1.88
N SER A 78 3.06 6.46 2.10
CA SER A 78 4.26 6.77 1.31
C SER A 78 5.39 5.75 1.52
N TYR A 79 5.58 5.22 2.74
CA TYR A 79 6.51 4.12 2.99
C TYR A 79 6.11 2.83 2.26
N LEU A 80 4.82 2.51 2.21
CA LEU A 80 4.32 1.34 1.49
C LEU A 80 4.47 1.49 -0.02
N LEU A 81 4.22 2.70 -0.54
CA LEU A 81 4.42 3.02 -1.96
C LEU A 81 5.90 2.94 -2.35
N ASP A 82 6.78 3.46 -1.50
CA ASP A 82 8.24 3.38 -1.70
C ASP A 82 8.73 1.94 -1.67
N TYR A 83 8.26 1.12 -0.72
CA TYR A 83 8.54 -0.32 -0.70
C TYR A 83 8.04 -1.04 -1.96
N ALA A 84 6.85 -0.69 -2.45
CA ALA A 84 6.26 -1.28 -3.64
C ALA A 84 6.99 -0.90 -4.94
N THR A 85 7.59 0.29 -5.00
CA THR A 85 8.21 0.84 -6.21
C THR A 85 9.72 0.64 -6.27
N LYS A 86 10.37 0.32 -5.15
CA LYS A 86 11.78 -0.08 -5.12
C LYS A 86 11.97 -1.39 -5.88
N LYS A 87 12.91 -1.37 -6.83
CA LYS A 87 13.30 -2.52 -7.67
C LYS A 87 13.91 -3.62 -6.81
#